data_AF-A0A7X8AA95-F1
#
_entry.id   AF-A0A7X8AA95-F1
#
_cell.length_a   1.000
_cell.length_b   1.000
_cell.length_c   1.000
_cell.angle_alpha   90.00
_cell.angle_beta   90.00
_cell.angle_gamma   90.00
#
_symmetry.space_group_name_H-M   'P 1'
#
loop_
_entity.id
_entity.type
_entity.pdbx_description
1 polymer ?
#
loop_
_entity_poly.entity_id
_entity_poly.type
_entity_poly.pdbx_seq_one_letter_code
_entity_poly.pdbx_strand_id
1 'polypeptide(L)' 'EIRRHLWKESEIYSWSRVIDVHIQHLRQKIEANPSDPRYILTVPGIGYRMAD' A
#
# COMPACT_ATOMS: atom_id res chain seq x y z
N GLU A 1 -0.90 -6.71 -8.68
CA GLU A 1 -2.17 -7.25 -8.17
C GLU A 1 -3.15 -6.17 -7.69
N ILE A 2 -2.76 -5.29 -6.76
CA ILE A 2 -3.61 -4.18 -6.24
C ILE A 2 -3.93 -3.11 -7.30
N ARG A 3 -2.93 -2.69 -8.10
CA ARG A 3 -3.10 -1.69 -9.18
C ARG A 3 -4.22 -2.04 -10.17
N ARG A 4 -4.30 -3.31 -10.57
CA ARG A 4 -5.32 -3.80 -11.53
C ARG A 4 -6.74 -3.72 -11.00
N HIS A 5 -6.92 -3.75 -9.67
CA HIS A 5 -8.25 -3.70 -9.06
C HIS A 5 -8.73 -2.28 -8.78
N LEU A 6 -7.81 -1.33 -8.58
CA LEU A 6 -8.15 0.06 -8.25
C LEU A 6 -8.17 0.98 -9.47
N TRP A 7 -7.29 0.76 -10.46
CA TRP A 7 -7.18 1.59 -11.67
C TRP A 7 -6.99 0.71 -12.91
N LYS A 8 -8.10 0.26 -13.50
CA LYS A 8 -8.11 -0.67 -14.65
C LYS A 8 -7.56 -0.08 -15.95
N GLU A 9 -7.56 1.24 -16.15
CA GLU A 9 -7.28 1.85 -17.47
C GLU A 9 -6.30 3.03 -17.46
N SER A 10 -5.60 3.29 -16.36
CA SER A 10 -4.67 4.41 -16.28
C SER A 10 -3.22 3.95 -16.31
N GLU A 11 -2.59 4.02 -17.49
CA GLU A 11 -1.14 3.84 -17.67
C GLU A 11 -0.33 4.86 -16.85
N ILE A 12 -0.95 5.99 -16.48
CA ILE A 12 -0.35 7.10 -15.74
C ILE A 12 0.08 6.67 -14.32
N TYR A 13 -0.57 5.67 -13.72
CA TYR A 13 -0.29 5.23 -12.34
C TYR A 13 0.65 4.01 -12.25
N SER A 14 1.13 3.48 -13.38
CA SER A 14 1.96 2.26 -13.45
C SER A 14 3.26 2.35 -12.61
N TRP A 15 3.77 3.57 -12.38
CA TRP A 15 4.98 3.87 -11.60
C TRP A 15 4.74 4.71 -10.33
N SER A 16 3.49 4.98 -9.99
CA SER A 16 3.21 6.05 -9.02
C SER A 16 3.40 5.58 -7.57
N ARG A 17 4.17 6.35 -6.80
CA ARG A 17 4.23 6.31 -5.32
C ARG A 17 2.89 6.64 -4.64
N VAL A 18 1.81 6.79 -5.40
CA VAL A 18 0.47 7.11 -4.90
C VAL A 18 -0.02 5.99 -3.98
N ILE A 19 0.28 4.73 -4.30
CA ILE A 19 -0.03 3.60 -3.41
C ILE A 19 0.69 3.78 -2.08
N ASP A 20 1.98 4.15 -2.08
CA ASP A 20 2.76 4.32 -0.86
C ASP A 20 2.17 5.41 0.05
N VAL A 21 1.70 6.52 -0.54
CA VAL A 21 1.00 7.60 0.20
C VAL A 21 -0.30 7.09 0.82
N HIS A 22 -1.10 6.33 0.07
CA HIS A 22 -2.32 5.75 0.62
C HIS A 22 -2.05 4.73 1.72
N ILE A 23 -1.03 3.88 1.57
CA ILE A 23 -0.61 2.94 2.60
C ILE A 23 -0.12 3.69 3.85
N GLN A 24 0.65 4.78 3.69
CA GLN A 24 1.08 5.62 4.79
C GLN A 24 -0.12 6.19 5.56
N HIS A 25 -1.10 6.77 4.86
CA HIS A 25 -2.32 7.28 5.49
C HIS A 25 -3.15 6.19 6.16
N LEU A 26 -3.22 4.99 5.58
CA LEU A 26 -3.91 3.86 6.21
C LEU A 26 -3.21 3.47 7.50
N ARG A 27 -1.88 3.29 7.48
CA ARG A 27 -1.10 2.94 8.67
C ARG A 27 -1.25 3.97 9.78
N GLN A 28 -1.26 5.26 9.45
CA GLN A 28 -1.53 6.34 10.42
C GLN A 28 -2.89 6.22 11.12
N LYS A 29 -3.88 5.63 10.46
CA LYS A 29 -5.24 5.51 11.00
C LYS A 29 -5.48 4.22 11.78
N ILE A 30 -4.82 3.12 11.39
CA ILE A 30 -5.15 1.78 11.90
C ILE A 30 -4.04 1.16 12.75
N GLU A 31 -2.78 1.55 12.57
CA GLU A 31 -1.66 1.00 13.31
C GLU A 31 -1.47 1.77 14.62
N ALA A 32 -1.09 1.08 15.69
CA ALA A 32 -0.68 1.73 16.94
C ALA A 32 0.62 2.55 16.75
N ASN A 33 1.53 2.05 15.92
CA ASN A 33 2.74 2.75 15.50
C ASN A 33 2.93 2.57 13.98
N PRO A 34 2.73 3.62 13.15
CA PRO A 34 2.85 3.51 11.70
C PRO A 34 4.25 3.11 11.19
N SER A 35 5.29 3.35 11.99
CA SER A 35 6.68 2.96 11.68
C SER A 35 6.98 1.50 12.02
N ASP A 36 6.14 0.84 12.82
CA ASP A 36 6.22 -0.59 13.16
C ASP A 36 4.87 -1.26 12.86
N PRO A 37 4.52 -1.43 11.56
CA PRO A 37 3.18 -1.82 11.15
C PRO A 37 2.92 -3.31 11.43
N ARG A 38 1.73 -3.60 11.97
CA ARG A 38 1.26 -4.96 12.29
C ARG A 38 0.19 -5.49 11.35
N TYR A 39 -0.64 -4.61 10.77
CA TYR A 39 -1.74 -5.02 9.90
C TYR A 39 -1.36 -4.98 8.41
N ILE A 40 -0.66 -3.93 7.98
CA ILE A 40 -0.23 -3.78 6.58
C ILE A 40 1.28 -3.90 6.50
N LEU A 41 1.80 -5.02 6.00
CA LEU A 41 3.23 -5.31 5.93
C LEU A 41 3.82 -4.96 4.57
N THR A 42 5.03 -4.40 4.57
CA THR A 42 5.79 -4.16 3.34
C THR A 42 6.48 -5.46 2.91
N VAL A 43 6.30 -5.84 1.64
CA VAL A 43 7.00 -6.96 1.00
C VAL A 43 7.95 -6.40 -0.05
N PRO A 44 9.26 -6.31 0.24
CA PRO A 44 10.24 -5.70 -0.65
C PRO A 44 10.19 -6.28 -2.08
N GLY A 45 10.24 -5.41 -3.08
CA GLY A 45 10.16 -5.80 -4.49
C GLY A 45 8.78 -6.26 -4.99
N ILE A 46 7.80 -6.42 -4.09
CA ILE A 46 6.45 -6.91 -4.44
C ILE A 46 5.39 -5.84 -4.16
N GLY A 47 5.42 -5.21 -2.98
CA GLY A 47 4.43 -4.21 -2.55
C GLY A 47 4.02 -4.38 -1.09
N TYR A 48 2.72 -4.54 -0.84
CA TYR A 48 2.14 -4.61 0.50
C TYR A 48 1.18 -5.79 0.62
N ARG A 49 1.08 -6.35 1.82
CA ARG A 49 0.11 -7.41 2.15
C ARG A 49 -0.55 -7.14 3.51
N MET A 50 -1.71 -7.74 3.73
CA MET A 50 -2.28 -7.83 5.07
C MET A 50 -1.53 -8.88 5.89
N ALA A 51 -1.41 -8.66 7.19
CA ALA A 51 -1.04 -9.72 8.14
C ALA A 51 -2.17 -10.76 8.22
N ASP A 52 -1.80 -12.02 8.43
CA ASP A 52 -2.74 -13.12 8.69
C ASP A 52 -3.30 -13.04 10.12
#